data_AF-X0W6E7-F1
#
_entry.id   AF-X0W6E7-F1
#
_cell.length_a   1.000
_cell.length_b   1.000
_cell.length_c   1.000
_cell.angle_alpha   90.00
_cell.angle_beta   90.00
_cell.angle_gamma   90.00
#
_symmetry.space_group_name_H-M   'P 1'
#
loop_
_entity.id
_entity.type
_entity.pdbx_description
1 polymer ?
#
loop_
_entity_poly.entity_id
_entity_poly.type
_entity_poly.pdbx_seq_one_letter_code
_entity_poly.pdbx_strand_id
1 'polypeptide(L)' 'MSDSMTRRAFMKGSAAAGLAVAAAPSIISARNPNEKLNVAIVGVAGRGGANLNGVGSENIVALCDVNGK' A
#
# COMPACT_ATOMS: atom_id res chain seq x y z
N MET A 1 -30.68 -7.96 -33.37
CA MET A 1 -29.26 -8.37 -33.30
C MET A 1 -28.98 -8.83 -31.88
N SER A 2 -28.85 -10.14 -31.67
CA SER A 2 -28.35 -10.66 -30.40
C SER A 2 -26.83 -10.65 -30.49
N ASP A 3 -26.18 -9.73 -29.78
CA ASP A 3 -24.73 -9.62 -29.77
C ASP A 3 -24.17 -10.81 -28.99
N SER A 4 -23.85 -11.89 -29.71
CA SER A 4 -23.39 -13.13 -29.10
C SER A 4 -21.92 -12.98 -28.74
N MET A 5 -21.65 -12.87 -27.43
CA MET A 5 -20.26 -12.86 -26.96
C MET A 5 -19.59 -14.18 -27.30
N THR A 6 -18.65 -14.12 -28.26
CA THR A 6 -17.87 -15.28 -28.64
C THR A 6 -16.88 -15.63 -27.52
N ARG A 7 -16.62 -16.93 -27.32
CA ARG A 7 -15.60 -17.40 -26.36
C ARG A 7 -14.24 -16.70 -26.55
N ARG A 8 -13.88 -16.41 -27.80
CA ARG A 8 -12.65 -15.70 -28.17
C ARG A 8 -12.65 -14.24 -27.70
N ALA A 9 -13.78 -13.54 -27.83
CA ALA A 9 -13.93 -12.17 -27.35
C ALA A 9 -13.82 -12.11 -25.82
N PHE A 10 -14.49 -13.04 -25.12
CA PHE A 10 -14.38 -13.16 -23.67
C PHE A 10 -12.94 -13.43 -23.22
N MET A 11 -12.24 -14.41 -23.80
CA MET A 11 -10.86 -14.71 -23.44
C MET A 11 -9.91 -13.52 -23.66
N LYS A 12 -10.09 -12.77 -24.76
CA LYS A 12 -9.31 -11.55 -25.00
C LYS A 12 -9.59 -10.46 -23.97
N GLY A 13 -10.86 -10.22 -23.64
CA GLY A 13 -11.26 -9.27 -22.61
C GLY A 13 -10.70 -9.62 -21.23
N SER A 14 -10.85 -10.89 -20.82
CA SER A 14 -10.36 -11.39 -19.53
C SER A 14 -8.84 -11.37 -19.43
N ALA A 15 -8.13 -11.70 -20.51
CA ALA A 15 -6.66 -11.62 -20.53
C ALA A 15 -6.17 -10.17 -20.42
N ALA A 16 -6.79 -9.23 -21.14
CA ALA A 16 -6.44 -7.82 -21.05
C ALA A 16 -6.73 -7.25 -19.64
N ALA A 17 -7.88 -7.58 -19.06
CA ALA A 17 -8.23 -7.18 -17.69
C ALA A 17 -7.26 -7.79 -16.66
N GLY A 18 -6.90 -9.06 -16.80
CA GLY A 18 -5.94 -9.73 -15.92
C GLY A 18 -4.54 -9.11 -15.97
N LEU A 19 -4.06 -8.74 -17.15
CA LEU A 19 -2.78 -8.04 -17.32
C LEU A 19 -2.80 -6.64 -16.70
N ALA A 20 -3.90 -5.90 -16.86
CA ALA A 20 -4.04 -4.58 -16.25
C ALA A 20 -4.00 -4.63 -14.73
N VAL A 21 -4.66 -5.62 -14.11
CA VAL A 21 -4.64 -5.83 -12.65
C VAL A 21 -3.26 -6.27 -12.16
N ALA A 22 -2.57 -7.15 -12.91
CA ALA A 22 -1.22 -7.59 -12.56
C ALA A 22 -0.16 -6.48 -12.66
N ALA A 23 -0.33 -5.53 -13.59
CA ALA A 23 0.56 -4.38 -13.76
C ALA A 23 0.21 -3.18 -12.86
N ALA A 24 -1.00 -3.13 -12.29
CA ALA A 24 -1.43 -2.00 -11.46
C ALA A 24 -0.58 -1.78 -10.19
N PRO A 25 -0.19 -2.79 -9.39
CA PRO A 25 0.56 -2.54 -8.15
C PRO A 25 2.02 -2.12 -8.40
N SER A 26 2.59 -2.42 -9.57
CA SER A 26 3.97 -2.03 -9.91
C SER A 26 4.10 -0.61 -10.49
N ILE A 27 3.02 -0.05 -11.04
CA ILE A 27 3.00 1.31 -11.62
C ILE A 27 2.66 2.38 -10.56
N ILE A 28 1.91 2.02 -9.51
CA ILE A 28 1.44 2.93 -8.44
C ILE A 28 2.17 2.62 -7.12
N SER A 29 3.41 2.11 -7.17
CA SER A 29 4.24 2.00 -5.98
C SER A 29 5.12 3.23 -5.86
N ALA A 30 4.72 4.17 -5.00
CA ALA A 30 5.56 5.30 -4.58
C ALA A 30 6.73 4.89 -3.66
N ARG A 31 6.94 3.58 -3.41
CA ARG A 31 8.07 3.07 -2.63
C ARG A 31 9.27 2.88 -3.54
N ASN A 32 10.35 3.62 -3.27
CA ASN A 32 11.68 3.08 -3.49
C ASN A 32 11.85 1.94 -2.46
N PRO A 33 11.89 0.66 -2.88
CA PRO A 33 11.90 -0.46 -1.93
C PRO A 33 13.12 -0.48 -1.01
N ASN A 34 14.17 0.27 -1.38
CA ASN A 34 15.43 0.35 -0.67
C ASN A 34 15.54 1.58 0.24
N GLU A 35 14.57 2.48 0.24
CA GLU A 35 14.54 3.64 1.14
C GLU A 35 13.84 3.30 2.46
N LYS A 36 14.28 3.97 3.54
CA LYS A 36 13.60 3.94 4.83
C LYS A 36 12.22 4.59 4.71
N LEU A 37 11.25 4.05 5.43
CA LEU A 37 9.91 4.61 5.51
C LEU A 37 9.90 5.86 6.41
N ASN A 38 9.13 6.86 6.02
CA ASN A 38 8.79 7.99 6.90
C ASN A 38 7.54 7.63 7.70
N VAL A 39 7.71 7.47 9.01
CA VAL A 39 6.66 6.99 9.92
C VAL A 39 6.27 8.08 10.92
N ALA A 40 4.98 8.35 11.02
CA ALA A 40 4.39 9.20 12.04
C ALA A 40 3.62 8.33 13.04
N ILE A 41 3.73 8.62 14.35
CA ILE A 41 3.08 7.85 15.41
C ILE A 41 2.22 8.78 16.26
N VAL A 42 0.96 8.41 16.43
CA VAL A 42 -0.03 9.14 17.25
C VAL A 42 -0.45 8.25 18.42
N GLY A 43 -0.29 8.74 19.64
CA GLY A 43 -0.33 7.96 20.88
C GLY A 43 0.94 7.14 21.04
N VAL A 44 1.95 7.68 21.71
CA VAL A 44 3.31 7.08 21.81
C VAL A 44 3.52 6.29 23.10
N ALA A 45 2.59 6.33 24.04
CA ALA A 45 2.63 5.51 25.25
C ALA A 45 2.21 4.04 24.99
N GLY A 46 2.52 3.15 25.93
CA GLY A 46 2.07 1.76 25.92
C GLY A 46 2.39 1.02 24.61
N ARG A 47 1.34 0.60 23.88
CA ARG A 47 1.48 -0.08 22.58
C ARG A 47 2.09 0.81 21.49
N GLY A 48 1.85 2.12 21.55
CA GLY A 48 2.48 3.09 20.67
C GLY A 48 4.00 3.07 20.81
N GLY A 49 4.49 3.02 22.05
CA GLY A 49 5.93 2.97 22.35
C GLY A 49 6.56 1.64 21.94
N ALA A 50 5.85 0.52 22.14
CA ALA A 50 6.29 -0.78 21.64
C ALA A 50 6.41 -0.79 20.10
N ASN A 51 5.44 -0.19 19.41
CA ASN A 51 5.47 -0.07 17.95
C ASN A 51 6.59 0.88 17.50
N LEU A 52 6.77 2.03 18.16
CA LEU A 52 7.86 2.98 17.92
C LEU A 52 9.22 2.28 17.99
N ASN A 53 9.44 1.46 19.02
CA ASN A 53 10.66 0.67 19.15
C ASN A 53 10.79 -0.38 18.03
N GLY A 54 9.68 -1.03 17.66
CA GLY A 54 9.65 -2.01 16.57
C GLY A 54 9.97 -1.42 15.18
N VAL A 55 9.69 -0.13 14.97
CA VAL A 55 10.00 0.60 13.72
C VAL A 55 11.18 1.57 13.87
N GLY A 56 11.99 1.43 14.93
CA GLY A 56 13.10 2.36 15.22
C GLY A 56 14.21 2.39 14.15
N SER A 57 14.23 1.42 13.23
CA SER A 57 15.12 1.42 12.06
C SER A 57 14.69 2.41 10.98
N GLU A 58 13.43 2.87 10.99
CA GLU A 58 12.84 3.75 9.99
C GLU A 58 13.01 5.25 10.36
N ASN A 59 12.59 6.15 9.48
CA ASN A 59 12.61 7.58 9.75
C ASN A 59 11.36 7.99 10.53
N ILE A 60 11.50 8.28 11.82
CA ILE A 60 10.39 8.78 12.63
C ILE A 60 10.24 10.28 12.40
N VAL A 61 9.23 10.68 11.62
CA VAL A 61 9.07 12.08 11.16
C VAL A 61 8.11 12.91 12.01
N ALA A 62 7.25 12.26 12.79
CA ALA A 62 6.34 12.96 13.70
C ALA A 62 5.91 12.05 14.85
N LEU A 63 5.79 12.64 16.05
CA LEU A 63 5.23 12.02 17.24
C LEU A 63 4.17 12.96 17.81
N CYS A 64 3.02 12.40 18.20
CA CYS A 64 1.94 13.16 18.82
C CYS A 64 1.35 12.32 19.97
N ASP A 65 1.11 12.94 21.11
CA ASP A 65 0.35 12.34 22.21
C ASP A 65 -0.48 13.42 22.90
N VAL A 66 -1.64 13.04 23.44
CA VAL A 66 -2.51 13.95 24.19
C VAL A 66 -1.95 14.27 25.56
N ASN A 67 -1.08 13.42 26.07
CA ASN A 67 -0.38 13.64 27.33
C ASN A 67 0.85 14.53 27.10
N GLY A 68 0.58 15.81 26.84
CA GLY A 68 1.59 16.86 26.81
C GLY A 68 1.84 17.42 28.21
N LYS A 69 2.44 16.63 29.11
CA LYS A 69 3.04 17.06 30.38
C LYS A 69 4.17 16.11 30.77
#